data_AF-A0A9P3IY55-F1
#
_entry.id   AF-A0A9P3IY55-F1
#
_cell.length_a   1.000
_cell.length_b   1.000
_cell.length_c   1.000
_cell.angle_alpha   90.00
_cell.angle_beta   90.00
_cell.angle_gamma   90.00
#
_symmetry.space_group_name_H-M   'P 1'
#
loop_
_entity.id
_entity.type
_entity.pdbx_description
1 polymer ?
#
loop_
_entity_poly.entity_id
_entity_poly.type
_entity_poly.pdbx_seq_one_letter_code
_entity_poly.pdbx_strand_id
1 'polypeptide(L)'
;MKQQVRHRHMVWNGYEQPVPLSHTAVHQVVQAETAEDAWKAIGQDYWVVTPCHSTARPGVVMNGTRLTMVKTPTYYEFSIKTPVIPTRWDEYDFEMETAWKELCEAYLDVSMKASDLHAYRRRIHNAILRLGFYWYNFMPMARGTAMVGYVSMLGLFAAADMHVTADIPKGVQVDWEGILTPRFEEFFASLSEWMLPSIDYNSPVFHDLPHISVADALPTLLDVINALSFHEEDNSLLN
;
A
#
# COMPACT_ATOMS: atom_id res chain seq x y z
N MET A 1 1.90 -16.05 6.19
CA MET A 1 2.99 -16.94 6.67
C MET A 1 2.87 -18.37 6.13
N LYS A 2 1.77 -19.09 6.39
CA LYS A 2 1.55 -20.48 5.93
C LYS A 2 1.81 -20.70 4.43
N GLN A 3 1.30 -19.81 3.58
CA GLN A 3 1.52 -19.86 2.14
C GLN A 3 3.01 -19.81 1.77
N GLN A 4 3.79 -18.94 2.42
CA GLN A 4 5.23 -18.83 2.17
C GLN A 4 5.98 -20.11 2.58
N VAL A 5 5.61 -20.70 3.72
CA VAL A 5 6.15 -21.99 4.17
C VAL A 5 5.82 -23.10 3.17
N ARG A 6 4.56 -23.16 2.70
CA ARG A 6 4.11 -24.14 1.72
C ARG A 6 4.85 -24.05 0.39
N HIS A 7 5.14 -22.84 -0.11
CA HIS A 7 5.81 -22.69 -1.40
C HIS A 7 7.32 -22.85 -1.31
N ARG A 8 7.96 -22.34 -0.25
CA ARG A 8 9.43 -22.30 -0.16
C ARG A 8 10.04 -23.53 0.51
N HIS A 9 9.27 -24.30 1.28
CA HIS A 9 9.80 -25.43 2.07
C HIS A 9 10.99 -25.04 2.96
N MET A 10 11.07 -23.76 3.34
CA MET A 10 12.20 -23.16 4.05
C MET A 10 11.72 -21.92 4.79
N VAL A 11 12.26 -21.71 5.98
CA VAL A 11 12.11 -20.48 6.77
C VAL A 11 13.49 -19.94 7.15
N TRP A 12 13.54 -18.79 7.80
CA TRP A 12 14.77 -18.23 8.36
C TRP A 12 14.67 -18.20 9.87
N ASN A 13 15.74 -18.54 10.59
CA ASN A 13 15.75 -18.48 12.05
C ASN A 13 16.09 -17.06 12.57
N GLY A 14 16.09 -16.90 13.90
CA GLY A 14 16.48 -15.65 14.57
C GLY A 14 17.94 -15.20 14.33
N TYR A 15 18.79 -16.07 13.76
CA TYR A 15 20.18 -15.77 13.40
C TYR A 15 20.34 -15.47 11.89
N GLU A 16 19.25 -15.20 11.17
CA GLU A 16 19.25 -14.94 9.72
C GLU A 16 19.80 -16.12 8.89
N GLN A 17 19.68 -17.36 9.40
CA GLN A 17 20.11 -18.56 8.69
C GLN A 17 18.91 -19.32 8.10
N PRO A 18 19.04 -19.87 6.88
CA PRO A 18 18.00 -20.67 6.28
C PRO A 18 17.81 -21.99 7.02
N VAL A 19 16.56 -22.40 7.18
CA VAL A 19 16.13 -23.62 7.86
C VAL A 19 15.25 -24.41 6.88
N PRO A 20 15.80 -25.43 6.20
CA PRO A 20 15.02 -26.32 5.35
C PRO A 20 14.00 -27.09 6.18
N LEU A 21 12.79 -27.27 5.63
CA LEU A 21 11.70 -27.94 6.32
C LEU A 21 11.38 -29.29 5.70
N SER A 22 11.11 -30.28 6.55
CA SER A 22 10.57 -31.57 6.11
C SER A 22 9.13 -31.40 5.60
N HIS A 23 8.67 -32.34 4.76
CA HIS A 23 7.27 -32.37 4.32
C HIS A 23 6.29 -32.41 5.50
N THR A 24 6.64 -33.12 6.57
CA THR A 24 5.85 -33.18 7.81
C THR A 24 5.75 -31.82 8.48
N ALA A 25 6.86 -31.10 8.63
CA ALA A 25 6.87 -29.77 9.25
C ALA A 25 6.07 -28.76 8.41
N VAL A 26 6.23 -28.78 7.08
CA VAL A 26 5.42 -27.94 6.17
C VAL A 26 3.93 -28.24 6.33
N HIS A 27 3.54 -29.51 6.36
CA HIS A 27 2.15 -29.90 6.54
C HIS A 27 1.60 -29.44 7.90
N GLN A 28 2.37 -29.61 8.98
CA GLN A 28 1.98 -29.16 10.32
C GLN A 28 1.79 -27.64 10.38
N VAL A 29 2.68 -26.83 9.79
CA VAL A 29 2.51 -25.37 9.74
C VAL A 29 1.28 -24.96 8.94
N VAL A 30 0.99 -25.65 7.82
CA VAL A 30 -0.21 -25.35 7.01
C VAL A 30 -1.49 -25.62 7.80
N GLN A 31 -1.51 -26.71 8.58
CA GLN A 31 -2.66 -27.11 9.41
C GLN A 31 -2.74 -26.39 10.76
N ALA A 32 -1.68 -25.69 11.20
CA ALA A 32 -1.62 -25.01 12.49
C ALA A 32 -2.79 -24.03 12.70
N GLU A 33 -3.58 -24.19 13.76
CA GLU A 33 -4.69 -23.28 14.05
C GLU A 33 -4.25 -22.11 14.94
N THR A 34 -3.17 -22.31 15.70
CA THR A 34 -2.62 -21.31 16.61
C THR A 34 -1.16 -20.96 16.26
N ALA A 35 -0.70 -19.81 16.79
CA ALA A 35 0.70 -19.42 16.72
C ALA A 35 1.62 -20.45 17.40
N GLU A 36 1.15 -21.08 18.48
CA GLU A 36 1.86 -22.15 19.17
C GLU A 36 2.04 -23.38 18.30
N ASP A 37 0.99 -23.84 17.61
CA ASP A 37 1.07 -25.00 16.70
C ASP A 37 2.08 -24.74 15.58
N ALA A 38 2.04 -23.54 15.00
CA ALA A 38 2.96 -23.13 13.94
C ALA A 38 4.41 -23.08 14.45
N TRP A 39 4.64 -22.52 15.64
CA TRP A 39 5.96 -22.51 16.27
C TRP A 39 6.47 -23.91 16.59
N LYS A 40 5.63 -24.78 17.20
CA LYS A 40 6.00 -26.17 17.55
C LYS A 40 6.34 -27.02 16.33
N ALA A 41 5.66 -26.81 15.20
CA ALA A 41 5.94 -27.50 13.95
C ALA A 41 7.37 -27.25 13.44
N ILE A 42 7.91 -26.05 13.70
CA ILE A 42 9.29 -25.67 13.32
C ILE A 42 10.28 -25.94 14.45
N GLY A 43 9.86 -25.76 15.71
CA GLY A 43 10.64 -26.02 16.92
C GLY A 43 11.59 -24.90 17.36
N GLN A 44 11.57 -23.75 16.68
CA GLN A 44 12.40 -22.57 17.00
C GLN A 44 11.76 -21.29 16.47
N ASP A 45 12.24 -20.12 16.91
CA ASP A 45 11.83 -18.84 16.35
C ASP A 45 12.19 -18.74 14.86
N TYR A 46 11.26 -18.26 14.06
CA TYR A 46 11.44 -18.19 12.61
C TYR A 46 10.69 -17.03 11.97
N TRP A 47 11.04 -16.75 10.72
CA TRP A 47 10.35 -15.79 9.88
C TRP A 47 10.36 -16.20 8.40
N VAL A 48 9.45 -15.58 7.67
CA VAL A 48 9.32 -15.66 6.21
C VAL A 48 9.18 -14.25 5.64
N VAL A 49 9.53 -14.05 4.37
CA VAL A 49 9.32 -12.77 3.65
C VAL A 49 8.17 -12.94 2.68
N THR A 50 7.26 -11.97 2.63
CA THR A 50 6.31 -11.88 1.53
C THR A 50 7.04 -11.39 0.27
N PRO A 51 6.96 -12.10 -0.87
CA PRO A 51 7.56 -11.61 -2.10
C PRO A 51 6.74 -10.44 -2.64
N CYS A 52 7.40 -9.44 -3.24
CA CYS A 52 6.72 -8.33 -3.90
C CYS A 52 7.25 -8.22 -5.33
N HIS A 53 6.41 -8.52 -6.31
CA HIS A 53 6.79 -8.47 -7.71
C HIS A 53 6.82 -7.01 -8.22
N SER A 54 7.90 -6.66 -8.91
CA SER A 54 8.01 -5.38 -9.58
C SER A 54 7.10 -5.32 -10.81
N THR A 55 6.42 -4.19 -11.00
CA THR A 55 5.66 -3.87 -12.22
C THR A 55 6.53 -3.09 -13.20
N ALA A 56 7.54 -2.36 -12.71
CA ALA A 56 8.44 -1.57 -13.54
C ALA A 56 9.62 -2.38 -14.12
N ARG A 57 10.03 -3.46 -13.43
CA ARG A 57 11.18 -4.32 -13.77
C ARG A 57 10.72 -5.78 -13.88
N PRO A 58 10.31 -6.23 -15.09
CA PRO A 58 9.82 -7.58 -15.30
C PRO A 58 10.78 -8.66 -14.77
N GLY A 59 10.25 -9.59 -13.98
CA GLY A 59 11.02 -10.69 -13.40
C GLY A 59 11.73 -10.36 -12.08
N VAL A 60 11.78 -9.09 -11.67
CA VAL A 60 12.33 -8.72 -10.36
C VAL A 60 11.31 -9.01 -9.25
N VAL A 61 11.79 -9.68 -8.20
CA VAL A 61 11.02 -9.97 -6.98
C VAL A 61 11.78 -9.37 -5.79
N MET A 62 11.19 -8.34 -5.19
CA MET A 62 11.74 -7.62 -4.06
C MET A 62 11.32 -8.30 -2.74
N ASN A 63 12.06 -7.99 -1.68
CA ASN A 63 11.70 -8.40 -0.33
C ASN A 63 10.58 -7.50 0.22
N GLY A 64 9.38 -8.04 0.36
CA GLY A 64 8.28 -7.40 1.08
C GLY A 64 8.47 -7.44 2.59
N THR A 65 7.41 -7.76 3.32
CA THR A 65 7.37 -7.70 4.78
C THR A 65 7.79 -9.04 5.38
N ARG A 66 8.62 -9.01 6.43
CA ARG A 66 8.93 -10.20 7.22
C ARG A 66 7.75 -10.49 8.15
N LEU A 67 7.27 -11.71 8.12
CA LEU A 67 6.31 -12.24 9.08
C LEU A 67 7.10 -13.10 10.06
N THR A 68 7.09 -12.74 11.34
CA THR A 68 7.89 -13.36 12.41
C THR A 68 7.01 -14.15 13.36
N MET A 69 7.53 -15.29 13.82
CA MET A 69 6.95 -16.15 14.84
C MET A 69 7.99 -16.36 15.93
N VAL A 70 7.71 -15.86 17.14
CA VAL A 70 8.66 -15.83 18.25
C VAL A 70 8.00 -16.40 19.51
N LYS A 71 8.70 -17.26 20.24
CA LYS A 71 8.24 -17.75 21.53
C LYS A 71 8.79 -16.85 22.64
N THR A 72 7.88 -16.31 23.45
CA THR A 72 8.21 -15.65 24.73
C THR A 72 8.02 -16.63 25.89
N PRO A 73 8.39 -16.28 27.13
CA PRO A 73 8.18 -17.16 28.29
C PRO A 73 6.71 -17.54 28.53
N THR A 74 5.75 -16.70 28.13
CA THR A 74 4.33 -16.87 28.48
C THR A 74 3.38 -16.92 27.28
N TYR A 75 3.81 -16.50 26.10
CA TYR A 75 2.98 -16.49 24.89
C TYR A 75 3.82 -16.64 23.61
N TYR A 76 3.13 -16.82 22.48
CA TYR A 76 3.74 -16.81 21.15
C TYR A 76 3.37 -15.51 20.44
N GLU A 77 4.37 -14.80 19.93
CA GLU A 77 4.21 -13.55 19.23
C GLU A 77 4.26 -13.77 17.72
N PHE A 78 3.18 -13.36 17.05
CA PHE A 78 3.20 -13.11 15.62
C PHE A 78 3.36 -11.62 15.40
N SER A 79 4.37 -11.23 14.63
CA SER A 79 4.62 -9.82 14.30
C SER A 79 5.04 -9.66 12.85
N ILE A 80 4.95 -8.42 12.37
CA ILE A 80 5.49 -8.04 11.07
C ILE A 80 6.67 -7.11 11.26
N LYS A 81 7.69 -7.27 10.41
CA LYS A 81 8.88 -6.41 10.42
C LYS A 81 9.23 -6.01 9.00
N THR A 82 9.39 -4.71 8.80
CA THR A 82 9.92 -4.17 7.56
C THR A 82 11.45 -4.26 7.60
N PRO A 83 12.11 -4.97 6.66
CA PRO A 83 13.56 -4.98 6.60
C PRO A 83 14.11 -3.57 6.33
N VAL A 84 15.01 -3.09 7.20
CA VAL A 84 15.69 -1.79 7.01
C VAL A 84 17.05 -2.05 6.36
N ILE A 85 17.02 -2.51 5.11
CA ILE A 85 18.23 -2.85 4.33
C ILE A 85 18.35 -1.84 3.18
N PRO A 86 19.50 -1.17 2.97
CA PRO A 86 19.65 -0.11 1.96
C PRO A 86 19.18 -0.53 0.55
N THR A 87 19.54 -1.72 0.09
CA THR A 87 19.14 -2.22 -1.23
C THR A 87 17.62 -2.30 -1.39
N ARG A 88 16.89 -2.61 -0.31
CA ARG A 88 15.43 -2.65 -0.33
C ARG A 88 14.86 -1.24 -0.45
N TRP A 89 15.47 -0.25 0.20
CA TRP A 89 15.06 1.14 0.06
C TRP A 89 15.23 1.61 -1.38
N ASP A 90 16.39 1.34 -2.00
CA ASP A 90 16.64 1.68 -3.40
C ASP A 90 15.64 1.00 -4.34
N GLU A 91 15.29 -0.26 -4.06
CA GLU A 91 14.30 -1.01 -4.83
C GLU A 91 12.90 -0.39 -4.77
N TYR A 92 12.42 -0.03 -3.57
CA TYR A 92 11.09 0.55 -3.40
C TYR A 92 11.03 2.02 -3.81
N ASP A 93 12.12 2.78 -3.63
CA ASP A 93 12.23 4.15 -4.13
C ASP A 93 12.02 4.18 -5.65
N PHE A 94 12.68 3.27 -6.38
CA PHE A 94 12.50 3.12 -7.81
C PHE A 94 11.05 2.78 -8.21
N GLU A 95 10.40 1.82 -7.53
CA GLU A 95 9.01 1.45 -7.85
C GLU A 95 8.03 2.57 -7.51
N MET A 96 8.22 3.25 -6.37
CA MET A 96 7.39 4.38 -5.95
C MET A 96 7.53 5.56 -6.91
N GLU A 97 8.76 5.90 -7.33
CA GLU A 97 9.01 6.95 -8.31
C GLU A 97 8.35 6.60 -9.66
N THR A 98 8.47 5.35 -10.10
CA THR A 98 7.86 4.90 -11.36
C THR A 98 6.34 4.94 -11.28
N ALA A 99 5.73 4.42 -10.20
CA ALA A 99 4.29 4.47 -9.99
C ALA A 99 3.76 5.91 -9.92
N TRP A 100 4.52 6.83 -9.30
CA TRP A 100 4.19 8.24 -9.25
C TRP A 100 4.21 8.89 -10.65
N LYS A 101 5.27 8.65 -11.44
CA LYS A 101 5.36 9.14 -12.82
C LYS A 101 4.21 8.64 -13.68
N GLU A 102 3.88 7.35 -13.59
CA GLU A 102 2.75 6.76 -14.30
C GLU A 102 1.41 7.41 -13.92
N LEU A 103 1.21 7.75 -12.65
CA LEU A 103 0.03 8.46 -12.17
C LEU A 103 -0.04 9.87 -12.77
N CYS A 104 1.06 10.63 -12.71
CA CYS A 104 1.13 11.96 -13.31
C CYS A 104 0.84 11.91 -14.82
N GLU A 105 1.45 10.97 -15.54
CA GLU A 105 1.21 10.78 -16.98
C GLU A 105 -0.25 10.38 -17.27
N ALA A 106 -0.84 9.50 -16.46
CA ALA A 106 -2.23 9.11 -16.60
C ALA A 106 -3.19 10.29 -16.42
N TYR A 107 -2.92 11.15 -15.43
CA TYR A 107 -3.72 12.33 -15.14
C TYR A 107 -3.60 13.41 -16.23
N LEU A 108 -2.40 13.61 -16.78
CA LEU A 108 -2.13 14.62 -17.79
C LEU A 108 -2.56 14.21 -19.20
N ASP A 109 -3.05 12.99 -19.41
CA ASP A 109 -3.50 12.49 -20.71
C ASP A 109 -4.90 13.03 -21.10
N VAL A 110 -4.95 14.34 -21.37
CA VAL A 110 -6.17 15.05 -21.79
C VAL A 110 -6.73 14.48 -23.10
N SER A 111 -5.85 13.93 -23.95
CA SER A 111 -6.26 13.32 -25.22
C SER A 111 -7.11 12.07 -25.00
N MET A 112 -6.65 11.18 -24.12
CA MET A 112 -7.39 9.98 -23.75
C MET A 112 -8.65 10.32 -22.96
N LYS A 113 -8.60 11.32 -22.08
CA LYS A 113 -9.79 11.83 -21.37
C LYS A 113 -10.90 12.24 -22.35
N ALA A 114 -10.54 12.88 -23.46
CA ALA A 114 -11.48 13.32 -24.50
C ALA A 114 -11.96 12.17 -25.40
N SER A 115 -11.11 11.21 -25.74
CA SER A 115 -11.45 10.12 -26.67
C SER A 115 -12.10 8.89 -26.02
N ASP A 116 -11.68 8.54 -24.80
CA ASP A 116 -12.18 7.38 -24.04
C ASP A 116 -12.06 7.64 -22.53
N LEU A 117 -13.10 8.29 -21.99
CA LEU A 117 -13.18 8.64 -20.57
C LEU A 117 -13.10 7.40 -19.66
N HIS A 118 -13.63 6.25 -20.10
CA HIS A 118 -13.63 5.04 -19.28
C HIS A 118 -12.23 4.43 -19.20
N ALA A 119 -11.49 4.35 -20.31
CA ALA A 119 -10.09 3.93 -20.30
C ALA A 119 -9.21 4.90 -19.49
N TYR A 120 -9.44 6.20 -19.63
CA TYR A 120 -8.77 7.23 -18.83
C TYR A 120 -8.94 7.01 -17.32
N ARG A 121 -10.18 6.85 -16.86
CA ARG A 121 -10.47 6.58 -15.43
C ARG A 121 -9.82 5.30 -14.96
N ARG A 122 -9.92 4.22 -15.74
CA ARG A 122 -9.28 2.94 -15.41
C ARG A 122 -7.76 3.06 -15.27
N ARG A 123 -7.09 3.84 -16.13
CA ARG A 123 -5.65 4.08 -16.04
C ARG A 123 -5.28 4.81 -14.74
N ILE A 124 -6.06 5.82 -14.36
CA ILE A 124 -5.88 6.52 -13.08
C ILE A 124 -6.09 5.58 -11.89
N HIS A 125 -7.18 4.81 -11.86
CA HIS A 125 -7.44 3.85 -10.77
C HIS A 125 -6.26 2.88 -10.62
N ASN A 126 -5.76 2.36 -11.75
CA ASN A 126 -4.64 1.43 -11.77
C ASN A 126 -3.36 2.08 -11.22
N ALA A 127 -3.05 3.31 -11.61
CA ALA A 127 -1.87 4.03 -11.14
C ALA A 127 -1.94 4.37 -9.64
N ILE A 128 -3.10 4.86 -9.16
CA ILE A 128 -3.33 5.16 -7.74
C ILE A 128 -3.16 3.89 -6.89
N LEU A 129 -3.82 2.79 -7.28
CA LEU A 129 -3.73 1.53 -6.55
C LEU A 129 -2.31 0.92 -6.63
N ARG A 130 -1.57 1.11 -7.73
CA ARG A 130 -0.18 0.66 -7.84
C ARG A 130 0.72 1.39 -6.86
N LEU A 131 0.56 2.71 -6.74
CA LEU A 131 1.29 3.50 -5.75
C LEU A 131 0.97 3.02 -4.33
N GLY A 132 -0.31 2.75 -4.04
CA GLY A 132 -0.74 2.16 -2.76
C GLY A 132 -0.12 0.78 -2.50
N PHE A 133 -0.09 -0.10 -3.50
CA PHE A 133 0.51 -1.43 -3.40
C PHE A 133 1.98 -1.38 -2.98
N TYR A 134 2.77 -0.51 -3.62
CA TYR A 134 4.18 -0.34 -3.25
C TYR A 134 4.35 0.38 -1.92
N TRP A 135 3.49 1.33 -1.56
CA TRP A 135 3.51 1.97 -0.24
C TRP A 135 3.33 0.95 0.90
N TYR A 136 2.33 0.08 0.80
CA TYR A 136 2.05 -0.94 1.82
C TYR A 136 3.09 -2.06 1.86
N ASN A 137 3.76 -2.33 0.74
CA ASN A 137 4.89 -3.25 0.76
C ASN A 137 6.15 -2.58 1.30
N PHE A 138 6.43 -1.33 0.93
CA PHE A 138 7.61 -0.58 1.35
C PHE A 138 7.60 -0.33 2.85
N MET A 139 6.45 0.07 3.41
CA MET A 139 6.26 0.44 4.81
C MET A 139 7.28 1.47 5.32
N PRO A 140 7.35 2.67 4.70
CA PRO A 140 8.41 3.65 4.97
C PRO A 140 8.37 4.27 6.37
N MET A 141 7.20 4.32 7.01
CA MET A 141 7.06 5.01 8.29
C MET A 141 7.24 4.05 9.47
N ALA A 142 7.86 4.55 10.54
CA ALA A 142 7.98 3.78 11.79
C ALA A 142 6.61 3.45 12.40
N ARG A 143 5.62 4.34 12.24
CA ARG A 143 4.23 4.16 12.68
C ARG A 143 3.29 4.86 11.71
N GLY A 144 2.09 4.31 11.53
CA GLY A 144 1.02 4.98 10.78
C GLY A 144 1.03 4.78 9.26
N THR A 145 1.94 3.95 8.71
CA THR A 145 1.98 3.68 7.26
C THR A 145 0.61 3.30 6.70
N ALA A 146 -0.12 2.41 7.37
CA ALA A 146 -1.42 1.93 6.90
C ALA A 146 -2.43 3.09 6.73
N MET A 147 -2.56 3.94 7.76
CA MET A 147 -3.47 5.09 7.73
C MET A 147 -3.04 6.12 6.69
N VAL A 148 -1.75 6.50 6.67
CA VAL A 148 -1.23 7.50 5.73
C VAL A 148 -1.37 7.01 4.29
N GLY A 149 -1.11 5.73 4.03
CA GLY A 149 -1.29 5.11 2.72
C GLY A 149 -2.73 5.17 2.26
N TYR A 150 -3.67 4.83 3.14
CA TYR A 150 -5.09 4.83 2.82
C TYR A 150 -5.62 6.24 2.57
N VAL A 151 -5.29 7.19 3.43
CA VAL A 151 -5.70 8.60 3.29
C VAL A 151 -5.09 9.22 2.04
N SER A 152 -3.82 8.94 1.75
CA SER A 152 -3.17 9.43 0.52
C SER A 152 -3.84 8.86 -0.73
N MET A 153 -4.18 7.57 -0.73
CA MET A 153 -4.91 6.93 -1.81
C MET A 153 -6.29 7.58 -2.04
N LEU A 154 -7.06 7.81 -0.97
CA LEU A 154 -8.34 8.54 -1.05
C LEU A 154 -8.15 9.98 -1.54
N GLY A 155 -7.10 10.67 -1.09
CA GLY A 155 -6.76 12.01 -1.53
C GLY A 155 -6.42 12.08 -3.02
N LEU A 156 -5.72 11.07 -3.56
CA LEU A 156 -5.41 10.98 -4.98
C LEU A 156 -6.66 10.70 -5.83
N PHE A 157 -7.58 9.88 -5.33
CA PHE A 157 -8.89 9.72 -5.96
C PHE A 157 -9.67 11.05 -5.96
N ALA A 158 -9.73 11.73 -4.81
CA ALA A 158 -10.40 13.03 -4.70
C ALA A 158 -9.79 14.08 -5.64
N ALA A 159 -8.47 14.15 -5.75
CA ALA A 159 -7.76 15.04 -6.69
C ALA A 159 -8.06 14.73 -8.18
N ALA A 160 -8.60 13.55 -8.45
CA ALA A 160 -9.05 13.13 -9.77
C ALA A 160 -10.57 13.22 -9.99
N ASP A 161 -11.27 13.98 -9.13
CA ASP A 161 -12.74 14.12 -9.13
C ASP A 161 -13.45 12.77 -8.92
N MET A 162 -12.83 11.86 -8.14
CA MET A 162 -13.33 10.53 -7.84
C MET A 162 -13.61 10.40 -6.34
N HIS A 163 -14.87 10.58 -5.92
CA HIS A 163 -15.23 10.43 -4.53
C HIS A 163 -15.47 8.95 -4.20
N VAL A 164 -14.54 8.32 -3.48
CA VAL A 164 -14.74 6.97 -2.95
C VAL A 164 -15.72 7.04 -1.78
N THR A 165 -16.89 6.42 -1.90
CA THR A 165 -17.96 6.52 -0.90
C THR A 165 -18.11 5.27 -0.02
N ALA A 166 -17.49 4.15 -0.39
CA ALA A 166 -17.58 2.92 0.39
C ALA A 166 -16.67 2.94 1.63
N ASP A 167 -17.18 2.35 2.70
CA ASP A 167 -16.38 1.93 3.84
C ASP A 167 -15.57 0.67 3.49
N ILE A 168 -14.44 0.49 4.19
CA ILE A 168 -13.66 -0.75 4.09
C ILE A 168 -14.55 -1.93 4.56
N PRO A 169 -14.74 -2.98 3.74
CA PRO A 169 -15.58 -4.11 4.11
C PRO A 169 -15.10 -4.81 5.39
N LYS A 170 -16.04 -5.37 6.14
CA LYS A 170 -15.70 -6.12 7.36
C LYS A 170 -14.76 -7.28 7.03
N GLY A 171 -13.63 -7.34 7.73
CA GLY A 171 -12.62 -8.39 7.56
C GLY A 171 -11.55 -8.06 6.52
N VAL A 172 -11.70 -6.95 5.78
CA VAL A 172 -10.66 -6.43 4.90
C VAL A 172 -9.77 -5.44 5.66
N GLN A 173 -8.47 -5.54 5.45
CA GLN A 173 -7.51 -4.52 5.88
C GLN A 173 -6.60 -4.23 4.70
N VAL A 174 -6.67 -3.00 4.17
CA VAL A 174 -6.07 -2.62 2.89
C VAL A 174 -4.56 -2.83 2.86
N ASP A 175 -3.87 -2.57 3.96
CA ASP A 175 -2.44 -2.81 4.11
C ASP A 175 -2.11 -4.31 4.07
N TRP A 176 -2.91 -5.16 4.72
CA TRP A 176 -2.74 -6.61 4.67
C TRP A 176 -2.98 -7.19 3.28
N GLU A 177 -3.95 -6.67 2.53
CA GLU A 177 -4.13 -7.04 1.12
C GLU A 177 -2.84 -6.76 0.32
N GLY A 178 -2.21 -5.60 0.54
CA GLY A 178 -0.94 -5.26 -0.10
C GLY A 178 0.24 -6.14 0.36
N ILE A 179 0.36 -6.39 1.66
CA ILE A 179 1.47 -7.14 2.26
C ILE A 179 1.41 -8.64 1.90
N LEU A 180 0.20 -9.21 1.85
CA LEU A 180 0.01 -10.66 1.70
C LEU A 180 -0.11 -11.10 0.24
N THR A 181 -0.45 -10.19 -0.67
CA THR A 181 -0.48 -10.48 -2.11
C THR A 181 0.88 -10.18 -2.75
N PRO A 182 1.44 -11.11 -3.53
CA PRO A 182 2.76 -10.93 -4.11
C PRO A 182 2.77 -10.04 -5.35
N ARG A 183 1.62 -9.85 -5.97
CA ARG A 183 1.45 -9.22 -7.28
C ARG A 183 0.41 -8.12 -7.20
N PHE A 184 0.70 -7.03 -7.90
CA PHE A 184 -0.20 -5.89 -7.98
C PHE A 184 -1.60 -6.26 -8.50
N GLU A 185 -1.70 -7.19 -9.45
CA GLU A 185 -2.99 -7.60 -10.02
C GLU A 185 -3.93 -8.23 -8.98
N GLU A 186 -3.38 -8.97 -8.01
CA GLU A 186 -4.14 -9.59 -6.93
C GLU A 186 -4.62 -8.53 -5.92
N PHE A 187 -3.75 -7.60 -5.55
CA PHE A 187 -4.11 -6.44 -4.73
C PHE A 187 -5.18 -5.57 -5.40
N PHE A 188 -5.00 -5.27 -6.69
CA PHE A 188 -5.95 -4.51 -7.49
C PHE A 188 -7.29 -5.21 -7.51
N ALA A 189 -7.34 -6.52 -7.77
CA ALA A 189 -8.59 -7.28 -7.78
C ALA A 189 -9.33 -7.16 -6.44
N SER A 190 -8.62 -7.38 -5.32
CA SER A 190 -9.18 -7.32 -3.96
C SER A 190 -9.82 -5.97 -3.63
N LEU A 191 -9.16 -4.86 -3.95
CA LEU A 191 -9.73 -3.53 -3.70
C LEU A 191 -10.79 -3.15 -4.73
N SER A 192 -10.60 -3.56 -5.99
CA SER A 192 -11.47 -3.12 -7.08
C SER A 192 -12.90 -3.65 -6.96
N GLU A 193 -13.10 -4.77 -6.27
CA GLU A 193 -14.41 -5.40 -6.09
C GLU A 193 -15.41 -4.49 -5.34
N TRP A 194 -14.93 -3.74 -4.35
CA TRP A 194 -15.78 -2.92 -3.48
C TRP A 194 -15.53 -1.42 -3.63
N MET A 195 -14.28 -1.02 -3.90
CA MET A 195 -13.90 0.39 -3.95
C MET A 195 -14.32 1.06 -5.25
N LEU A 196 -13.99 0.48 -6.42
CA LEU A 196 -14.23 1.14 -7.70
C LEU A 196 -15.72 1.31 -8.04
N PRO A 197 -16.62 0.36 -7.72
CA PRO A 197 -18.06 0.57 -7.87
C PRO A 197 -18.63 1.68 -6.99
N SER A 198 -17.94 2.06 -5.91
CA SER A 198 -18.37 3.12 -4.97
C SER A 198 -17.93 4.52 -5.39
N ILE A 199 -17.17 4.65 -6.48
CA ILE A 199 -16.68 5.95 -6.93
C ILE A 199 -17.84 6.77 -7.49
N ASP A 200 -18.16 7.87 -6.81
CA ASP A 200 -19.03 8.92 -7.28
C ASP A 200 -18.21 9.99 -8.02
N TYR A 201 -18.41 10.08 -9.33
CA TYR A 201 -17.76 11.05 -10.21
C TYR A 201 -18.53 12.38 -10.31
N ASN A 202 -19.69 12.48 -9.67
CA ASN A 202 -20.56 13.65 -9.74
C ASN A 202 -20.77 14.27 -8.35
N SER A 203 -19.87 13.99 -7.42
CA SER A 203 -20.14 14.29 -6.02
C SER A 203 -20.29 15.79 -5.76
N PRO A 204 -21.38 16.22 -5.09
CA PRO A 204 -21.59 17.62 -4.77
C PRO A 204 -20.48 18.18 -3.87
N VAL A 205 -19.81 17.31 -3.09
CA VAL A 205 -18.64 17.67 -2.27
C VAL A 205 -17.54 18.36 -3.10
N PHE A 206 -17.40 17.98 -4.38
CA PHE A 206 -16.41 18.56 -5.29
C PHE A 206 -17.02 19.56 -6.27
N HIS A 207 -18.28 19.34 -6.69
CA HIS A 207 -18.92 20.15 -7.73
C HIS A 207 -19.67 21.39 -7.22
N ASP A 208 -20.09 21.41 -5.95
CA ASP A 208 -20.73 22.58 -5.34
C ASP A 208 -19.69 23.55 -4.75
N LEU A 209 -18.39 23.27 -4.93
CA LEU A 209 -17.34 24.21 -4.60
C LEU A 209 -17.47 25.44 -5.49
N PRO A 210 -17.27 26.66 -4.95
CA PRO A 210 -17.36 27.87 -5.75
C PRO A 210 -16.41 27.76 -6.94
N HIS A 211 -16.94 27.91 -8.16
CA HIS A 211 -16.15 27.93 -9.38
C HIS A 211 -15.28 29.18 -9.41
N ILE A 212 -14.12 29.08 -8.78
CA ILE A 212 -13.11 30.11 -8.75
C ILE A 212 -12.12 29.79 -9.86
N SER A 213 -12.09 30.62 -10.89
CA SER A 213 -11.01 30.59 -11.87
C SER A 213 -9.70 30.86 -11.15
N VAL A 214 -8.75 29.92 -11.21
CA VAL A 214 -7.41 30.11 -10.62
C VAL A 214 -6.75 31.35 -11.22
N ALA A 215 -6.98 31.63 -12.51
CA ALA A 215 -6.45 32.82 -13.16
C ALA A 215 -7.06 34.12 -12.60
N ASP A 216 -8.31 34.08 -12.12
CA ASP A 216 -8.98 35.26 -11.56
C ASP A 216 -8.68 35.44 -10.07
N ALA A 217 -8.55 34.35 -9.31
CA ALA A 217 -8.27 34.40 -7.87
C ALA A 217 -6.79 34.44 -7.51
N LEU A 218 -5.92 33.88 -8.33
CA LEU A 218 -4.47 33.85 -8.14
C LEU A 218 -3.77 34.40 -9.41
N PRO A 219 -4.00 35.69 -9.76
CA PRO A 219 -3.55 36.26 -11.03
C PRO A 219 -2.03 36.37 -11.12
N THR A 220 -1.32 36.38 -9.99
CA THR A 220 0.15 36.47 -9.95
C THR A 220 0.78 35.25 -9.29
N LEU A 221 2.05 35.00 -9.60
CA LEU A 221 2.85 33.98 -8.94
C LEU A 221 2.92 34.21 -7.42
N LEU A 222 2.93 35.47 -6.97
CA LEU A 222 2.93 35.80 -5.55
C LEU A 222 1.63 35.37 -4.87
N ASP A 223 0.48 35.51 -5.54
CA ASP A 223 -0.82 35.07 -5.02
C ASP A 223 -0.84 33.54 -4.85
N VAL A 224 -0.30 32.80 -5.83
CA VAL A 224 -0.14 31.34 -5.75
C VAL A 224 0.78 30.96 -4.58
N ILE A 225 1.93 31.62 -4.44
CA ILE A 225 2.87 31.37 -3.34
C ILE A 225 2.20 31.66 -1.99
N ASN A 226 1.49 32.78 -1.84
CA ASN A 226 0.79 33.14 -0.61
C ASN A 226 -0.32 32.14 -0.26
N ALA A 227 -1.08 31.68 -1.26
CA ALA A 227 -2.14 30.69 -1.04
C ALA A 227 -1.59 29.31 -0.58
N LEU A 228 -0.38 28.96 -1.01
CA LEU A 228 0.29 27.71 -0.62
C LEU A 228 1.14 27.86 0.65
N SER A 229 1.47 29.09 1.04
CA SER A 229 2.27 29.40 2.23
C SER A 229 1.34 29.68 3.41
N PHE A 230 0.81 28.62 4.02
CA PHE A 230 0.07 28.76 5.27
C PHE A 230 1.00 29.25 6.40
N HIS A 231 0.69 30.41 6.98
CA HIS A 231 1.03 30.74 8.36
C HIS A 231 -0.26 30.62 9.18
N GLU A 232 -0.31 29.69 10.15
CA GLU A 232 -1.29 29.80 11.23
C GLU A 232 -0.94 31.05 12.05
N GLU A 233 -1.72 32.12 11.89
CA GLU A 233 -1.78 33.14 12.93
C GLU A 233 -2.57 32.55 14.10
N ASP A 234 -1.84 32.03 15.07
CA ASP A 234 -2.35 31.64 16.38
C ASP A 234 -2.89 32.90 17.10
N ASN A 235 -4.16 33.22 16.86
CA ASN A 235 -4.87 34.33 17.50
C ASN A 235 -5.27 34.02 18.96
N SER A 236 -4.64 33.04 19.61
CA SER A 236 -4.92 32.68 21.02
C SER A 236 -4.24 33.60 22.05
N LEU A 237 -3.48 34.63 21.63
CA LEU A 237 -2.81 35.57 22.54
C LEU A 237 -3.41 36.99 22.58
N LEU A 238 -4.63 37.20 22.07
CA LEU A 238 -5.29 38.51 22.07
C LEU A 238 -6.65 38.57 22.81
N ASN A 239 -6.87 37.77 23.86
CA ASN A 239 -7.87 38.08 24.89
C ASN A 239 -7.46 37.57 26.27
#